data_AF-A0A975D7L5-F1
#
_entry.id   AF-A0A975D7L5-F1
#
_cell.length_a   1.000
_cell.length_b   1.000
_cell.length_c   1.000
_cell.angle_alpha   90.00
_cell.angle_beta   90.00
_cell.angle_gamma   90.00
#
_symmetry.space_group_name_H-M   'P 1'
#
loop_
_entity.id
_entity.type
_entity.pdbx_description
1 polymer ?
#
loop_
_entity_poly.entity_id
_entity_poly.type
_entity_poly.pdbx_seq_one_letter_code
_entity_poly.pdbx_strand_id
1 'polypeptide(L)'
;MTFQPIIDTGCREVIEIDALQRALRNLRHWSATAAARRGYADDRDRRLFATAAGLRDAAWADCLHAAYDLFEIDAIHGAWIDAGGREA
;
A
#
# COMPACT_ATOMS: atom_id res chain seq x y z
N MET A 1 -21.58 29.10 -12.04
CA MET A 1 -20.23 28.51 -11.99
C MET A 1 -19.85 28.31 -10.53
N THR A 2 -20.02 27.08 -10.04
CA THR A 2 -19.61 26.69 -8.68
C THR A 2 -18.11 26.40 -8.69
N PHE A 3 -17.33 27.22 -8.00
CA PHE A 3 -15.92 26.93 -7.71
C PHE A 3 -15.86 25.68 -6.82
N GLN A 4 -15.45 24.54 -7.38
CA GLN A 4 -15.02 23.40 -6.58
C GLN A 4 -13.69 23.78 -5.91
N PRO A 5 -13.57 23.62 -4.58
CA PRO A 5 -12.41 24.10 -3.86
C PRO A 5 -11.24 23.14 -4.11
N ILE A 6 -10.13 23.68 -4.61
CA ILE A 6 -8.80 23.04 -4.72
C ILE A 6 -8.32 22.43 -3.37
N ILE A 7 -8.95 22.85 -2.26
CA ILE A 7 -8.71 22.37 -0.90
C ILE A 7 -9.07 20.89 -0.72
N ASP A 8 -10.10 20.39 -1.42
CA ASP A 8 -10.56 19.01 -1.25
C ASP A 8 -9.52 17.99 -1.80
N THR A 9 -8.92 18.32 -2.95
CA THR A 9 -7.87 17.51 -3.57
C THR A 9 -6.58 17.50 -2.74
N GLY A 10 -6.16 18.66 -2.21
CA GLY A 10 -4.96 18.76 -1.38
C GLY A 10 -5.07 18.02 -0.04
N CYS A 11 -6.27 17.97 0.56
CA CYS A 11 -6.48 17.17 1.77
C CYS A 11 -6.42 15.67 1.48
N ARG A 12 -6.94 15.21 0.34
CA ARG A 12 -6.90 13.82 -0.09
C ARG A 12 -5.48 13.32 -0.35
N GLU A 13 -4.70 14.06 -1.14
CA GLU A 13 -3.30 13.70 -1.43
C GLU A 13 -2.45 13.56 -0.17
N VAL A 14 -2.64 14.46 0.82
CA VAL A 14 -1.92 14.39 2.10
C VAL A 14 -2.28 13.12 2.88
N ILE A 15 -3.55 12.72 2.88
CA ILE A 15 -4.02 11.48 3.53
C ILE A 15 -3.43 10.25 2.84
N GLU A 16 -3.40 10.23 1.51
CA GLU A 16 -2.85 9.13 0.72
C GLU A 16 -1.32 9.01 0.88
N ILE A 17 -0.61 10.13 0.94
CA ILE A 17 0.83 10.17 1.25
C ILE A 17 1.11 9.62 2.66
N ASP A 18 0.33 10.00 3.67
CA ASP A 18 0.49 9.47 5.03
C ASP A 18 0.22 7.96 5.09
N ALA A 19 -0.84 7.50 4.40
CA ALA A 19 -1.15 6.09 4.28
C ALA A 19 0.01 5.30 3.64
N LEU A 20 0.58 5.80 2.55
CA LEU A 20 1.73 5.19 1.89
C LEU A 20 2.97 5.18 2.79
N GLN A 21 3.27 6.29 3.47
CA GLN A 21 4.41 6.36 4.39
C GLN A 21 4.26 5.37 5.56
N ARG A 22 3.04 5.20 6.08
CA ARG A 22 2.74 4.22 7.13
C ARG A 22 2.89 2.79 6.62
N ALA A 23 2.38 2.49 5.44
CA ALA A 23 2.52 1.18 4.81
C ALA A 23 4.00 0.83 4.59
N LEU A 24 4.81 1.76 4.05
CA LEU A 24 6.25 1.58 3.83
C LEU A 24 7.01 1.34 5.13
N ARG A 25 6.63 2.03 6.21
CA ARG A 25 7.22 1.84 7.54
C ARG A 25 6.93 0.45 8.08
N ASN A 26 5.69 -0.01 7.94
CA ASN A 26 5.27 -1.36 8.36
C ASN A 26 6.00 -2.44 7.56
N LEU A 27 6.08 -2.28 6.24
CA LEU A 27 6.80 -3.20 5.35
C LEU A 27 8.27 -3.33 5.75
N ARG A 28 8.95 -2.19 6.01
CA ARG A 28 10.35 -2.19 6.48
C ARG A 28 10.50 -2.91 7.81
N HIS A 29 9.60 -2.65 8.77
CA HIS A 29 9.62 -3.28 10.08
C HIS A 29 9.45 -4.80 9.99
N TRP A 30 8.45 -5.28 9.26
CA TRP A 30 8.18 -6.72 9.13
C TRP A 30 9.24 -7.44 8.29
N SER A 31 9.80 -6.78 7.28
CA SER A 31 10.94 -7.30 6.51
C SER A 31 12.17 -7.52 7.40
N ALA A 32 12.51 -6.53 8.23
CA ALA A 32 13.62 -6.66 9.19
C ALA A 32 13.34 -7.75 10.25
N THR A 33 12.10 -7.80 10.75
CA THR A 33 11.65 -8.78 11.75
C THR A 33 11.71 -10.21 11.23
N ALA A 34 11.31 -10.44 9.98
CA ALA A 34 11.40 -11.73 9.30
C ALA A 34 12.87 -12.10 9.01
N ALA A 35 13.68 -11.16 8.52
CA ALA A 35 15.10 -11.38 8.25
C ALA A 35 15.89 -11.77 9.51
N ALA A 36 15.64 -11.09 10.63
CA ALA A 36 16.27 -11.37 11.92
C ALA A 36 15.93 -12.77 12.47
N ARG A 37 14.80 -13.34 12.02
CA ARG A 37 14.32 -14.66 12.48
C ARG A 37 14.65 -15.79 11.53
N ARG A 38 15.32 -15.55 10.39
CA ARG A 38 15.53 -16.55 9.33
C ARG A 38 16.27 -17.82 9.78
N GLY A 39 17.07 -17.74 10.84
CA GLY A 39 17.74 -18.90 11.45
C GLY A 39 16.88 -19.48 12.55
N TYR A 40 16.15 -20.58 12.26
CA TYR A 40 15.33 -21.25 13.27
C TYR A 40 16.14 -22.29 14.04
N ALA A 41 16.18 -22.17 15.36
CA ALA A 41 16.67 -23.22 16.24
C ALA A 41 15.53 -24.08 16.80
N ASP A 42 14.31 -23.54 16.91
CA ASP A 42 13.15 -24.23 17.48
C ASP A 42 11.82 -23.97 16.74
N ASP A 43 10.76 -24.70 17.14
CA ASP A 43 9.42 -24.58 16.55
C ASP A 43 8.71 -23.26 16.89
N ARG A 44 9.08 -22.59 17.98
CA ARG A 44 8.53 -21.28 18.34
C ARG A 44 9.04 -20.21 17.38
N ASP A 45 10.33 -20.23 17.08
CA ASP A 45 10.99 -19.32 16.15
C ASP A 45 10.45 -19.50 14.73
N ARG A 46 10.19 -20.74 14.31
CA ARG A 46 9.52 -21.04 13.03
C ARG A 46 8.15 -20.38 12.95
N ARG A 47 7.33 -20.51 14.00
CA ARG A 47 5.99 -19.88 14.05
C ARG A 47 6.10 -18.36 14.03
N LEU A 48 7.01 -17.78 14.81
CA LEU A 48 7.21 -16.33 14.85
C LEU A 48 7.65 -15.77 13.50
N PHE A 49 8.50 -16.49 12.76
CA PHE A 49 8.81 -16.09 11.40
C PHE A 49 7.66 -16.25 10.43
N ALA A 50 6.94 -17.37 10.45
CA ALA A 50 5.78 -17.55 9.57
C ALA A 50 4.78 -16.39 9.76
N THR A 51 4.54 -16.00 11.01
CA THR A 51 3.74 -14.81 11.34
C THR A 51 4.37 -13.52 10.79
N ALA A 52 5.67 -13.30 11.01
CA ALA A 52 6.35 -12.10 10.51
C ALA A 52 6.37 -12.01 8.97
N ALA A 53 6.50 -13.15 8.28
CA ALA A 53 6.41 -13.25 6.83
C ALA A 53 5.00 -12.92 6.34
N GLY A 54 3.95 -13.47 6.97
CA GLY A 54 2.56 -13.13 6.65
C GLY A 54 2.26 -11.63 6.85
N LEU A 55 2.75 -11.04 7.93
CA LEU A 55 2.58 -9.60 8.19
C LEU A 55 3.37 -8.72 7.20
N ARG A 56 4.54 -9.19 6.75
CA ARG A 56 5.30 -8.53 5.68
C ARG A 56 4.52 -8.53 4.37
N ASP A 57 3.93 -9.67 4.00
CA ASP A 57 3.19 -9.81 2.75
C ASP A 57 1.90 -8.98 2.77
N ALA A 58 1.21 -8.90 3.91
CA ALA A 58 0.09 -7.98 4.10
C ALA A 58 0.52 -6.51 3.98
N ALA A 59 1.62 -6.11 4.65
CA ALA A 59 2.15 -4.76 4.54
C ALA A 59 2.63 -4.41 3.12
N TRP A 60 3.08 -5.41 2.34
CA TRP A 60 3.40 -5.23 0.92
C TRP A 60 2.15 -4.94 0.09
N ALA A 61 1.06 -5.67 0.32
CA ALA A 61 -0.22 -5.41 -0.34
C ALA A 61 -0.76 -4.01 0.00
N ASP A 62 -0.70 -3.60 1.27
CA ASP A 62 -1.09 -2.24 1.71
C ASP A 62 -0.24 -1.16 1.03
N CYS A 63 1.08 -1.39 0.89
CA CYS A 63 1.98 -0.49 0.17
C CYS A 63 1.59 -0.35 -1.29
N LEU A 64 1.27 -1.46 -1.95
CA LEU A 64 0.83 -1.43 -3.34
C LEU A 64 -0.47 -0.65 -3.46
N HIS A 65 -1.48 -0.95 -2.64
CA HIS A 65 -2.77 -0.26 -2.70
C HIS A 65 -2.63 1.26 -2.50
N ALA A 66 -1.90 1.68 -1.45
CA ALA A 66 -1.66 3.11 -1.20
C ALA A 66 -0.87 3.80 -2.31
N ALA A 67 0.05 3.09 -2.99
CA ALA A 67 0.76 3.62 -4.15
C ALA A 67 -0.16 3.71 -5.39
N TYR A 68 -1.04 2.73 -5.60
CA TYR A 68 -2.04 2.75 -6.67
C TYR A 68 -3.00 3.94 -6.52
N ASP A 69 -3.48 4.18 -5.29
CA ASP A 69 -4.36 5.29 -4.96
C ASP A 69 -3.65 6.64 -5.18
N LEU A 70 -2.44 6.79 -4.65
CA LEU A 70 -1.70 8.06 -4.68
C LEU A 70 -1.18 8.45 -6.07
N PHE A 71 -0.72 7.49 -6.87
CA PHE A 71 -0.17 7.76 -8.21
C PHE A 71 -1.23 7.73 -9.30
N GLU A 72 -2.51 7.65 -8.92
CA GLU A 72 -3.66 7.67 -9.82
C GLU A 72 -3.48 6.80 -11.07
N ILE A 73 -3.23 5.50 -10.88
CA ILE A 73 -3.56 4.56 -11.98
C ILE A 73 -5.08 4.62 -12.26
N ASP A 74 -5.87 5.10 -11.29
CA ASP A 74 -7.28 5.46 -11.46
C ASP A 74 -7.53 6.67 -12.38
N ALA A 75 -6.61 7.62 -12.55
CA ALA A 75 -6.80 8.66 -13.58
C ALA A 75 -6.61 8.09 -14.98
N ILE A 76 -5.71 7.12 -15.15
CA ILE A 76 -5.54 6.39 -16.42
C ILE A 76 -6.73 5.46 -16.67
N HIS A 77 -7.21 4.76 -15.64
CA HIS A 77 -8.38 3.88 -15.72
C HIS A 77 -9.68 4.68 -15.90
N GLY A 78 -9.82 5.83 -15.24
CA GLY A 78 -10.89 6.80 -15.42
C GLY A 78 -10.86 7.41 -16.81
N ALA A 79 -9.70 7.91 -17.26
CA ALA A 79 -9.52 8.37 -18.63
C ALA A 79 -9.77 7.28 -19.69
N TRP A 80 -9.46 6.01 -19.37
CA TRP A 80 -9.76 4.87 -20.23
C TRP A 80 -11.26 4.52 -20.26
N ILE A 81 -11.94 4.56 -19.12
CA ILE A 81 -13.41 4.42 -19.04
C ILE A 81 -14.09 5.57 -19.79
N ASP A 82 -13.65 6.81 -19.57
CA ASP A 82 -14.17 8.02 -20.23
C ASP A 82 -13.89 8.01 -21.74
N ALA A 83 -12.78 7.38 -22.17
CA ALA A 83 -12.47 7.13 -23.58
C ALA A 83 -13.27 5.96 -24.19
N GLY A 84 -14.21 5.36 -23.46
CA GLY A 84 -15.07 4.28 -23.96
C GLY A 84 -14.43 2.89 -23.92
N GLY A 85 -13.40 2.68 -23.11
CA GLY A 85 -12.63 1.43 -23.03
C GLY A 85 -13.40 0.19 -22.55
N ARG A 86 -14.66 0.33 -22.12
CA ARG A 86 -15.52 -0.82 -21.81
C ARG A 86 -16.11 -1.46 -23.06
N GLU A 87 -15.29 -2.11 -23.86
CA GLU A 87 -15.72 -3.20 -24.75
C GLU A 87 -14.66 -4.32 -24.79
N ALA A 88 -14.85 -5.32 -23.92
CA ALA A 88 -14.65 -6.77 -24.10
C ALA A 88 -14.49 -7.50 -22.75
#